data_AF-A0A932MPH7-F1
#
_entry.id   AF-A0A932MPH7-F1
#
_cell.length_a   1.000
_cell.length_b   1.000
_cell.length_c   1.000
_cell.angle_alpha   90.00
_cell.angle_beta   90.00
_cell.angle_gamma   90.00
#
_symmetry.space_group_name_H-M   'P 1'
#
loop_
_entity.id
_entity.type
_entity.pdbx_description
1 polymer ?
#
loop_
_entity_poly.entity_id
_entity_poly.type
_entity_poly.pdbx_seq_one_letter_code
_entity_poly.pdbx_strand_id
1 'polypeptide(L)'
;MDSQIIITSAATAALIAGGFNWFFREFDYRYDYKKYILKRRQEAYQEVERNLIILNRTVFSPLHPGQQVHEIFCADKHTNPLEHYLTNEMSKVLEGRIWLSHGMLLRLVNLNKLLLNISYEDPTPSPTPESLYQRGFRYHQQISLHIMELQLQLFNDLKSLDKIRSFKKNSFFN
;
A
#
# COMPACT_ATOMS: atom_id res chain seq x y z
N MET A 1 10.04 41.74 -53.48
CA MET A 1 9.49 40.36 -53.34
C MET A 1 10.16 39.61 -52.19
N ASP A 2 11.46 39.81 -51.95
CA ASP A 2 12.20 39.09 -50.90
C ASP A 2 11.68 39.30 -49.47
N SER A 3 11.22 40.51 -49.13
CA SER A 3 10.71 40.80 -47.78
C SER A 3 9.42 40.03 -47.43
N GLN A 4 8.55 39.75 -48.41
CA GLN A 4 7.34 38.97 -48.17
C GLN A 4 7.67 37.49 -47.95
N ILE A 5 8.64 36.94 -48.70
CA ILE A 5 9.12 35.56 -48.55
C ILE A 5 9.76 35.36 -47.17
N ILE A 6 10.53 36.34 -46.69
CA ILE A 6 11.16 36.33 -45.37
C ILE A 6 10.10 36.38 -44.25
N ILE A 7 9.06 37.21 -44.38
CA ILE A 7 7.99 37.31 -43.37
C ILE A 7 7.14 36.05 -43.33
N THR A 8 6.76 35.48 -44.49
CA THR A 8 5.99 34.24 -44.55
C THR A 8 6.79 33.06 -44.01
N SER A 9 8.08 32.96 -44.34
CA SER A 9 8.94 31.89 -43.82
C SER A 9 9.13 31.98 -42.30
N ALA A 10 9.31 33.19 -41.75
CA ALA A 10 9.35 33.43 -40.31
C ALA A 10 8.04 33.07 -39.60
N ALA A 11 6.89 33.39 -40.20
CA ALA A 11 5.58 33.02 -39.65
C ALA A 11 5.35 31.49 -39.66
N THR A 12 5.69 30.79 -40.75
CA THR A 12 5.63 29.31 -40.78
C THR A 12 6.60 28.66 -39.80
N ALA A 13 7.83 29.19 -39.68
CA ALA A 13 8.81 28.68 -38.72
C ALA A 13 8.32 28.85 -37.28
N ALA A 14 7.70 29.99 -36.95
CA ALA A 14 7.12 30.24 -35.64
C ALA A 14 5.95 29.29 -35.33
N LEU A 15 5.07 29.00 -36.30
CA LEU A 15 3.97 28.05 -36.14
C LEU A 15 4.47 26.61 -35.94
N ILE A 16 5.44 26.18 -36.75
CA ILE A 16 6.05 24.85 -36.64
C ILE A 16 6.78 24.73 -35.30
N ALA A 17 7.60 25.71 -34.93
CA ALA A 17 8.30 25.72 -33.65
C ALA A 17 7.33 25.73 -32.46
N GLY A 18 6.24 26.50 -32.54
CA GLY A 18 5.17 26.51 -31.53
C GLY A 18 4.48 25.16 -31.38
N GLY A 19 4.14 24.53 -32.51
CA GLY A 19 3.53 23.19 -32.54
C GLY A 19 4.46 22.10 -31.98
N PHE A 20 5.73 22.11 -32.39
CA PHE A 20 6.74 21.20 -31.85
C PHE A 20 6.95 21.40 -30.36
N ASN A 21 7.06 22.65 -29.89
CA ASN A 21 7.25 22.95 -28.46
C ASN A 21 6.04 22.52 -27.62
N TRP A 22 4.82 22.72 -28.12
CA TRP A 22 3.61 22.20 -27.46
C TRP A 22 3.59 20.67 -27.41
N PHE A 23 3.94 20.00 -28.52
CA PHE A 23 4.01 18.54 -28.56
C PHE A 23 5.05 17.97 -27.58
N PHE A 24 6.25 18.55 -27.53
CA PHE A 24 7.28 18.13 -26.56
C PHE A 24 6.83 18.37 -25.11
N ARG A 25 6.21 19.52 -24.81
CA ARG A 25 5.66 19.78 -23.47
C ARG A 25 4.58 18.79 -23.05
N GLU A 26 3.68 18.43 -23.96
CA GLU A 26 2.64 17.43 -23.69
C GLU A 26 3.25 16.04 -23.48
N PHE A 27 4.29 15.69 -24.23
CA PHE A 27 5.04 14.44 -24.03
C PHE A 27 5.74 14.40 -22.67
N ASP A 28 6.47 15.47 -22.33
CA ASP A 28 7.17 15.62 -21.06
C ASP A 28 6.19 15.56 -19.88
N TYR A 29 5.07 16.28 -19.96
CA TYR A 29 4.03 16.23 -18.94
C TYR A 29 3.48 14.82 -18.72
N ARG A 30 3.17 14.09 -19.81
CA ARG A 30 2.70 12.70 -19.71
C ARG A 30 3.75 11.78 -19.12
N TYR A 31 5.02 11.99 -19.44
CA TYR A 31 6.14 11.23 -18.90
C TYR A 31 6.31 11.48 -17.40
N ASP A 32 6.39 12.74 -16.99
CA ASP A 32 6.53 13.14 -15.58
C ASP A 32 5.34 12.68 -14.74
N TYR A 33 4.13 12.80 -15.29
CA TYR A 33 2.92 12.33 -14.62
C TYR A 33 2.92 10.79 -14.43
N LYS A 34 3.37 10.03 -15.43
CA LYS A 34 3.56 8.57 -15.28
C LYS A 34 4.59 8.24 -14.20
N LYS A 35 5.72 8.95 -14.22
CA LYS A 35 6.80 8.79 -13.22
C LYS A 35 6.29 9.09 -11.82
N TYR A 36 5.50 10.15 -11.66
CA TYR A 36 4.85 10.50 -10.40
C TYR A 36 3.93 9.39 -9.90
N ILE A 37 3.03 8.86 -10.75
CA ILE A 37 2.14 7.75 -10.35
C ILE A 37 2.96 6.53 -9.95
N LEU A 38 3.95 6.15 -10.76
CA LEU A 38 4.75 4.96 -10.49
C LEU A 38 5.48 5.09 -9.14
N LYS A 39 6.05 6.27 -8.86
CA LYS A 39 6.69 6.58 -7.58
C LYS A 39 5.72 6.43 -6.42
N ARG A 40 4.52 7.03 -6.50
CA ARG A 40 3.51 6.93 -5.43
C ARG A 40 3.04 5.50 -5.19
N ARG A 41 2.83 4.72 -6.25
CA ARG A 41 2.50 3.29 -6.14
C ARG A 41 3.62 2.53 -5.45
N GLN A 42 4.86 2.74 -5.87
CA GLN A 42 6.02 2.09 -5.26
C GLN A 42 6.11 2.40 -3.77
N GLU A 43 5.96 3.67 -3.37
CA GLU A 43 5.93 4.09 -1.96
C GLU A 43 4.84 3.34 -1.18
N ALA A 44 3.62 3.24 -1.72
CA ALA A 44 2.54 2.52 -1.06
C ALA A 44 2.80 1.01 -0.91
N TYR A 45 3.36 0.35 -1.93
CA TYR A 45 3.70 -1.08 -1.82
C TYR A 45 4.89 -1.34 -0.88
N GLN A 46 5.82 -0.40 -0.74
CA GLN A 46 6.88 -0.49 0.27
C GLN A 46 6.31 -0.45 1.68
N GLU A 47 5.28 0.36 1.93
CA GLU A 47 4.58 0.34 3.23
C GLU A 47 3.83 -0.97 3.46
N VAL A 48 3.20 -1.56 2.44
CA VAL A 48 2.60 -2.90 2.52
C VAL A 48 3.65 -3.96 2.87
N GLU A 49 4.80 -3.94 2.20
CA GLU A 49 5.90 -4.87 2.45
C GLU A 49 6.44 -4.74 3.89
N ARG A 50 6.67 -3.50 4.36
CA ARG A 50 7.08 -3.24 5.75
C ARG A 50 6.06 -3.81 6.74
N ASN A 51 4.78 -3.59 6.49
CA ASN A 51 3.71 -4.08 7.36
C ASN A 51 3.62 -5.61 7.37
N LEU A 52 3.82 -6.26 6.21
CA LEU A 52 3.94 -7.72 6.12
C LEU A 52 5.12 -8.26 6.92
N ILE A 53 6.26 -7.56 6.93
CA ILE A 53 7.41 -7.95 7.76
C ILE A 53 7.03 -7.92 9.24
N ILE A 54 6.30 -6.91 9.71
CA ILE A 54 5.85 -6.81 11.11
C ILE A 54 4.87 -7.96 11.42
N LEU A 55 3.89 -8.19 10.54
CA LEU A 55 2.90 -9.25 10.71
C LEU A 55 3.48 -10.66 10.72
N ASN A 56 4.54 -10.92 9.95
CA ASN A 56 5.19 -12.23 9.89
C ASN A 56 6.06 -12.53 11.12
N ARG A 57 6.31 -11.55 11.99
CA ARG A 57 7.11 -11.81 13.20
C ARG A 57 6.29 -12.64 14.15
N THR A 58 6.87 -13.76 14.56
CA THR A 58 6.29 -14.66 15.55
C THR A 58 7.25 -14.83 16.72
N VAL A 59 6.70 -14.98 17.92
CA VAL A 59 7.45 -15.29 19.13
C VAL A 59 6.87 -16.55 19.77
N PHE A 60 7.69 -17.25 20.55
CA PHE A 60 7.22 -18.37 21.36
C PHE A 60 6.54 -17.84 22.62
N SER A 61 5.39 -18.41 22.98
CA SER A 61 4.72 -18.01 24.21
C SER A 61 5.45 -18.57 25.43
N PRO A 62 5.69 -17.74 26.46
CA PRO A 62 6.18 -18.23 27.74
C PRO A 62 5.11 -19.04 28.49
N LEU A 63 3.82 -18.87 28.15
CA LEU A 63 2.68 -19.53 28.80
C LEU A 63 2.39 -20.91 28.21
N HIS A 64 2.73 -21.11 26.93
CA HIS A 64 2.48 -22.35 26.20
C HIS A 64 3.75 -22.78 25.44
N PRO A 65 4.63 -23.58 26.07
CA PRO A 65 5.89 -24.02 25.48
C PRO A 65 5.69 -24.69 24.12
N GLY A 66 6.47 -24.28 23.12
CA GLY A 66 6.43 -24.84 21.76
C GLY A 66 5.36 -24.24 20.85
N GLN A 67 4.48 -23.38 21.35
CA GLN A 67 3.49 -22.69 20.52
C GLN A 67 3.96 -21.27 20.14
N GLN A 68 3.72 -20.88 18.88
CA GLN A 68 4.08 -19.57 18.33
C GLN A 68 2.86 -18.65 18.23
N VAL A 69 3.08 -17.36 18.46
CA VAL A 69 2.10 -16.28 18.32
C VAL A 69 2.70 -15.14 17.52
N HIS A 70 1.88 -14.44 16.75
CA HIS A 70 2.30 -13.21 16.06
C HIS A 70 2.69 -12.13 17.09
N GLU A 71 3.84 -11.49 16.88
CA GLU A 71 4.42 -10.49 17.81
C GLU A 71 3.45 -9.33 18.09
N ILE A 72 2.54 -9.03 17.16
CA ILE A 72 1.50 -8.00 17.31
C ILE A 72 0.58 -8.21 18.53
N PHE A 73 0.56 -9.41 19.13
CA PHE A 73 -0.21 -9.68 20.34
C PHE A 73 0.62 -9.47 21.62
N CYS A 74 1.94 -9.53 21.55
CA CYS A 74 2.79 -9.73 22.72
C CYS A 74 4.07 -8.88 22.67
N ALA A 75 4.06 -7.77 21.93
CA ALA A 75 5.20 -6.85 21.94
C ALA A 75 5.33 -6.17 23.31
N ASP A 76 6.39 -6.52 24.05
CA ASP A 76 6.64 -6.10 25.45
C ASP A 76 6.69 -4.57 25.69
N LYS A 77 6.73 -3.76 24.63
CA LYS A 77 6.86 -2.31 24.70
C LYS A 77 5.54 -1.56 24.88
N HIS A 78 4.39 -2.23 24.78
CA HIS A 78 3.09 -1.58 24.78
C HIS A 78 2.08 -2.29 25.69
N THR A 79 1.26 -1.52 26.39
CA THR A 79 0.17 -2.04 27.23
C THR A 79 -0.88 -2.80 26.40
N ASN A 80 -1.13 -2.36 25.17
CA ASN A 80 -1.98 -3.05 24.19
C ASN A 80 -1.27 -3.12 22.82
N PRO A 81 -0.43 -4.15 22.58
CA PRO A 81 0.36 -4.28 21.37
C PRO A 81 -0.47 -4.32 20.08
N LEU A 82 -1.63 -4.98 20.13
CA LEU A 82 -2.52 -5.12 18.97
C LEU A 82 -3.14 -3.78 18.59
N GLU A 83 -3.62 -3.02 19.58
CA GLU A 83 -4.16 -1.68 19.35
C GLU A 83 -3.07 -0.72 18.85
N HIS A 84 -1.87 -0.79 19.42
CA HIS A 84 -0.73 -0.02 18.92
C HIS A 84 -0.43 -0.33 17.45
N TYR A 85 -0.45 -1.61 17.07
CA TYR A 85 -0.27 -2.02 15.67
C TYR A 85 -1.40 -1.49 14.77
N LEU A 86 -2.67 -1.60 15.19
CA LEU A 86 -3.82 -1.14 14.42
C LEU A 86 -3.79 0.38 14.18
N THR A 87 -3.48 1.15 15.23
CA THR A 87 -3.47 2.62 15.20
C THR A 87 -2.26 3.19 14.47
N ASN A 88 -1.07 2.59 14.63
CA ASN A 88 0.16 3.17 14.09
C ASN A 88 0.62 2.49 12.80
N GLU A 89 0.60 1.17 12.72
CA GLU A 89 1.22 0.44 11.62
C GLU A 89 0.22 0.10 10.50
N MET A 90 -0.98 -0.36 10.85
CA MET A 90 -2.03 -0.63 9.87
C MET A 90 -2.59 0.68 9.27
N SER A 91 -2.78 1.73 10.07
CA SER A 91 -3.25 3.04 9.58
C SER A 91 -2.36 3.61 8.48
N LYS A 92 -1.03 3.59 8.66
CA LYS A 92 -0.05 4.08 7.67
C LYS A 92 -0.20 3.40 6.30
N VAL A 93 -0.46 2.09 6.29
CA VAL A 93 -0.69 1.35 5.03
C VAL A 93 -2.00 1.80 4.37
N LEU A 94 -3.06 1.97 5.16
CA LEU A 94 -4.39 2.36 4.67
C LEU A 94 -4.47 3.84 4.23
N GLU A 95 -3.57 4.70 4.69
CA GLU A 95 -3.38 6.05 4.14
C GLU A 95 -2.97 6.00 2.65
N GLY A 96 -2.17 5.00 2.27
CA GLY A 96 -1.73 4.74 0.90
C GLY A 96 -2.79 4.09 -0.01
N ARG A 97 -4.01 3.83 0.47
CA ARG A 97 -5.02 3.00 -0.22
C ARG A 97 -5.30 3.36 -1.67
N ILE A 98 -5.25 4.65 -2.03
CA ILE A 98 -5.56 5.12 -3.39
C ILE A 98 -4.50 4.69 -4.41
N TRP A 99 -3.32 4.28 -3.95
CA TRP A 99 -2.18 3.86 -4.77
C TRP A 99 -2.05 2.34 -4.88
N LEU A 100 -2.89 1.60 -4.15
CA LEU A 100 -2.92 0.15 -4.13
C LEU A 100 -3.87 -0.39 -5.20
N SER A 101 -3.63 -1.62 -5.66
CA SER A 101 -4.61 -2.31 -6.49
C SER A 101 -5.88 -2.56 -5.68
N HIS A 102 -7.02 -2.69 -6.35
CA HIS A 102 -8.28 -3.05 -5.69
C HIS A 102 -8.16 -4.38 -4.92
N GLY A 103 -7.47 -5.37 -5.50
CA GLY A 103 -7.23 -6.66 -4.85
C GLY A 103 -6.40 -6.55 -3.57
N MET A 104 -5.33 -5.74 -3.58
CA MET A 104 -4.54 -5.46 -2.40
C MET A 104 -5.35 -4.76 -1.32
N LEU A 105 -6.08 -3.70 -1.69
CA LEU A 105 -6.90 -2.94 -0.77
C LEU A 105 -7.95 -3.81 -0.09
N LEU A 106 -8.67 -4.65 -0.85
CA LEU A 106 -9.69 -5.54 -0.30
C LEU A 106 -9.09 -6.51 0.74
N ARG A 107 -7.92 -7.08 0.45
CA ARG A 107 -7.23 -7.99 1.38
C ARG A 107 -6.76 -7.29 2.65
N LEU A 108 -6.21 -6.07 2.54
CA LEU A 108 -5.81 -5.27 3.69
C LEU A 108 -7.01 -4.89 4.56
N VAL A 109 -8.13 -4.49 3.95
CA VAL A 109 -9.36 -4.18 4.67
C VAL A 109 -9.90 -5.42 5.40
N ASN A 110 -9.87 -6.59 4.76
CA ASN A 110 -10.31 -7.83 5.39
C ASN A 110 -9.44 -8.22 6.59
N LEU A 111 -8.11 -8.10 6.46
CA LEU A 111 -7.20 -8.32 7.58
C LEU A 111 -7.43 -7.29 8.69
N ASN A 112 -7.56 -6.01 8.36
CA ASN A 112 -7.83 -4.96 9.35
C ASN A 112 -9.14 -5.22 10.10
N LYS A 113 -10.20 -5.65 9.39
CA LYS A 113 -11.47 -6.04 10.00
C LYS A 113 -11.31 -7.22 10.95
N LEU A 114 -10.54 -8.24 10.57
CA LEU A 114 -10.24 -9.38 11.44
C LEU A 114 -9.54 -8.91 12.73
N LEU A 115 -8.47 -8.12 12.59
CA LEU A 115 -7.69 -7.64 13.73
C LEU A 115 -8.51 -6.72 14.65
N LEU A 116 -9.36 -5.85 14.08
CA LEU A 116 -10.29 -5.02 14.85
C LEU A 116 -11.28 -5.88 15.63
N ASN A 117 -11.88 -6.90 15.00
CA ASN A 117 -12.77 -7.82 15.71
C ASN A 117 -12.07 -8.51 16.89
N ILE A 118 -10.82 -8.97 16.69
CA ILE A 118 -10.01 -9.58 17.76
C ILE A 118 -9.72 -8.58 18.87
N SER A 119 -9.47 -7.31 18.53
CA SER A 119 -9.23 -6.25 19.50
C SER A 119 -10.45 -6.00 20.40
N TYR A 120 -11.66 -6.10 19.84
CA TYR A 120 -12.93 -5.90 20.55
C TYR A 120 -13.42 -7.10 21.37
N GLU A 121 -12.78 -8.27 21.27
CA GLU A 121 -13.15 -9.45 22.10
C GLU A 121 -12.91 -9.23 23.60
N ASP A 122 -11.98 -8.34 23.95
CA ASP A 122 -11.68 -7.96 25.31
C ASP A 122 -11.75 -6.42 25.38
N PRO A 123 -12.89 -5.84 25.81
CA PRO A 123 -13.09 -4.40 25.84
C PRO A 123 -12.28 -3.71 26.94
N THR A 124 -11.46 -4.45 27.70
CA THR A 124 -10.60 -3.85 28.71
C THR A 124 -9.49 -3.01 28.05
N PRO A 125 -9.25 -1.77 28.52
CA PRO A 125 -8.22 -0.89 27.95
C PRO A 125 -6.79 -1.39 28.18
N SER A 126 -6.60 -2.34 29.11
CA SER A 126 -5.32 -2.96 29.44
C SER A 126 -5.50 -4.47 29.58
N PRO A 127 -5.59 -5.20 28.45
CA PRO A 127 -5.74 -6.65 28.48
C PRO A 127 -4.52 -7.30 29.14
N THR A 128 -4.74 -8.39 29.89
CA THR A 128 -3.63 -9.11 30.51
C THR A 128 -2.75 -9.77 29.44
N PRO A 129 -1.45 -9.99 29.71
CA PRO A 129 -0.59 -10.72 28.78
C PRO A 129 -1.17 -12.08 28.40
N GLU A 130 -1.74 -12.82 29.37
CA GLU A 130 -2.38 -14.11 29.13
C GLU A 130 -3.57 -14.01 28.15
N SER A 131 -4.46 -13.01 28.31
CA SER A 131 -5.56 -12.72 27.38
C SER A 131 -5.06 -12.49 25.96
N LEU A 132 -3.99 -11.70 25.82
CA LEU A 132 -3.38 -11.40 24.53
C LEU A 132 -2.76 -12.64 23.87
N TYR A 133 -2.01 -13.45 24.62
CA TYR A 133 -1.44 -14.71 24.11
C TYR A 133 -2.56 -15.67 23.66
N GLN A 134 -3.61 -15.84 24.47
CA GLN A 134 -4.73 -16.72 24.12
C GLN A 134 -5.45 -16.29 22.84
N ARG A 135 -5.67 -14.98 22.64
CA ARG A 135 -6.22 -14.45 21.38
C ARG A 135 -5.28 -14.70 20.21
N GLY A 136 -4.00 -14.41 20.40
CA GLY A 136 -2.99 -14.63 19.37
C GLY A 136 -2.89 -16.10 18.95
N PHE A 137 -3.01 -17.05 19.88
CA PHE A 137 -3.08 -18.47 19.58
C PHE A 137 -4.33 -18.86 18.81
N ARG A 138 -5.49 -18.42 19.29
CA ARG A 138 -6.79 -18.72 18.66
C ARG A 138 -6.82 -18.29 17.19
N TYR A 139 -6.24 -17.13 16.89
CA TYR A 139 -6.28 -16.52 15.56
C TYR A 139 -5.02 -16.68 14.72
N HIS A 140 -3.99 -17.36 15.24
CA HIS A 140 -2.69 -17.49 14.57
C HIS A 140 -2.83 -17.96 13.12
N GLN A 141 -3.51 -19.08 12.90
CA GLN A 141 -3.68 -19.67 11.56
C GLN A 141 -4.46 -18.74 10.62
N GLN A 142 -5.53 -18.12 11.09
CA GLN A 142 -6.35 -17.24 10.26
C GLN A 142 -5.56 -16.01 9.82
N ILE A 143 -4.77 -15.42 10.72
CA ILE A 143 -3.89 -14.29 10.40
C ILE A 143 -2.80 -14.73 9.41
N SER A 144 -2.18 -15.89 9.60
CA SER A 144 -1.18 -16.43 8.67
C SER A 144 -1.73 -16.65 7.26
N LEU A 145 -2.99 -17.09 7.12
CA LEU A 145 -3.64 -17.21 5.82
C LEU A 145 -3.78 -15.84 5.14
N HIS A 146 -4.25 -14.82 5.85
CA HIS A 146 -4.34 -13.46 5.30
C HIS A 146 -2.98 -12.88 4.93
N ILE A 147 -1.94 -13.13 5.73
CA ILE A 147 -0.57 -12.72 5.42
C ILE A 147 -0.09 -13.37 4.11
N MET A 148 -0.30 -14.67 3.94
CA MET A 148 0.07 -15.39 2.71
C MET A 148 -0.67 -14.84 1.49
N GLU A 149 -1.97 -14.56 1.61
CA GLU A 149 -2.75 -13.94 0.55
C GLU A 149 -2.25 -12.55 0.16
N LEU A 150 -1.88 -11.73 1.15
CA LEU A 150 -1.31 -10.41 0.93
C LEU A 150 0.06 -10.49 0.26
N GLN A 151 0.92 -11.42 0.66
CA GLN A 151 2.23 -11.66 0.02
C GLN A 151 2.07 -12.06 -1.46
N LEU A 152 1.13 -12.97 -1.75
CA LEU A 152 0.84 -13.37 -3.13
C LEU A 152 0.33 -12.18 -3.96
N GLN A 153 -0.57 -11.38 -3.38
CA GLN A 153 -1.10 -10.19 -4.04
C GLN A 153 -0.01 -9.14 -4.28
N LEU A 154 0.87 -8.90 -3.29
CA LEU A 154 2.01 -7.99 -3.39
C LEU A 154 2.90 -8.38 -4.56
N PHE A 155 3.28 -9.66 -4.64
CA PHE A 155 4.10 -10.16 -5.73
C PHE A 155 3.46 -9.96 -7.11
N ASN A 156 2.15 -10.22 -7.22
CA ASN A 156 1.41 -10.02 -8.48
C ASN A 156 1.33 -8.54 -8.88
N ASP A 157 1.13 -7.66 -7.91
CA ASP A 157 1.02 -6.23 -8.15
C ASP A 157 2.38 -5.61 -8.53
N LEU A 158 3.47 -6.05 -7.89
CA LEU A 158 4.82 -5.61 -8.23
C LEU A 158 5.21 -6.00 -9.67
N LYS A 159 4.79 -7.19 -10.15
CA LYS A 159 4.98 -7.61 -11.55
C LYS A 159 4.24 -6.75 -12.57
N SER A 160 3.24 -5.98 -12.14
CA SER A 160 2.38 -5.17 -13.01
C SER A 160 2.36 -3.69 -12.60
N LEU A 161 3.36 -3.25 -11.84
CA LEU A 161 3.45 -1.89 -11.30
C LEU A 161 3.51 -0.84 -12.41
N ASP A 162 4.19 -1.16 -13.52
CA ASP A 162 4.37 -0.34 -14.71
C ASP A 162 3.07 -0.18 -15.55
N LYS A 163 2.07 -1.05 -15.34
CA LYS A 163 0.79 -1.05 -16.08
C LYS A 163 -0.18 0.02 -15.56
N ILE A 164 0.22 1.29 -15.64
CA ILE A 164 -0.53 2.46 -15.12
C ILE A 164 -1.92 2.61 -15.75
N ARG A 165 -2.08 2.26 -17.04
CA ARG A 165 -3.40 2.36 -17.73
C ARG A 165 -4.44 1.45 -17.09
N SER A 166 -4.07 0.21 -16.80
CA SER A 166 -4.96 -0.77 -16.14
C SER A 166 -5.27 -0.36 -14.70
N PHE A 167 -4.31 0.26 -14.02
CA PHE A 167 -4.49 0.80 -12.68
C PHE A 167 -5.56 1.91 -12.65
N LYS A 168 -5.46 2.92 -13.53
CA LYS A 168 -6.44 4.02 -13.60
C LYS A 168 -7.88 3.55 -13.82
N LYS A 169 -8.07 2.48 -14.61
CA LYS A 169 -9.40 1.94 -14.91
C LYS A 169 -10.06 1.28 -13.69
N ASN A 170 -9.24 0.77 -12.76
CA ASN A 170 -9.71 0.00 -11.61
C ASN A 170 -9.66 0.79 -10.29
N SER A 171 -8.99 1.94 -10.25
CA SER A 171 -8.79 2.76 -9.04
C SER A 171 -9.87 3.83 -8.83
N PHE A 172 -10.63 4.17 -9.88
CA PHE A 172 -11.82 5.02 -9.78
C PHE A 172 -13.04 4.11 -9.77
N PHE A 173 -13.84 4.21 -8.71
CA PHE A 173 -15.11 3.50 -8.57
C PHE A 173 -15.93 3.63 -9.86
N ASN A 174 -16.19 2.49 -10.52
CA ASN A 174 -17.47 2.29 -11.19
C ASN A 174 -18.46 1.79 -10.15
#